data_AF-A0A5Q0LEY3-F1
#
_entry.id   AF-A0A5Q0LEY3-F1
#
_cell.length_a   1.000
_cell.length_b   1.000
_cell.length_c   1.000
_cell.angle_alpha   90.00
_cell.angle_beta   90.00
_cell.angle_gamma   90.00
#
_symmetry.space_group_name_H-M   'P 1'
#
loop_
_entity.id
_entity.type
_entity.pdbx_description
1 polymer ?
#
loop_
_entity_poly.entity_id
_entity_poly.type
_entity_poly.pdbx_seq_one_letter_code
_entity_poly.pdbx_strand_id
1 'polypeptide(L)'
;MDTVLTSPLPASTGGVQVPTARIAEQSITAFALAEIITDSDSGEPTLCISSDQHLSDYQAATAGQAAALAQQLRAKADQIEALANEYAERVVLPAFISEYRIELEEWDVSTLDPMLREHLRSWRMTEGDHTVVIVPTGQSPIERLAAVADVVRSLDRQEAK
;
A
#
# COMPACT_ATOMS: atom_id res chain seq x y z
N MET A 1 66.08 8.92 -11.20
CA MET A 1 64.89 9.23 -12.01
C MET A 1 63.94 8.06 -11.87
N ASP A 2 62.84 8.32 -11.19
CA ASP A 2 61.81 7.39 -10.77
C ASP A 2 61.13 6.67 -11.94
N THR A 3 60.70 5.43 -11.71
CA THR A 3 59.61 4.85 -12.49
C THR A 3 58.65 4.19 -11.52
N VAL A 4 57.59 4.92 -11.23
CA VAL A 4 56.48 4.56 -10.34
C VAL A 4 55.61 3.50 -11.02
N LEU A 5 55.33 2.43 -10.28
CA LEU A 5 54.30 1.43 -10.56
C LEU A 5 52.94 2.10 -10.78
N THR A 6 52.26 1.78 -11.88
CA THR A 6 50.82 2.01 -12.01
C THR A 6 50.16 0.74 -12.56
N SER A 7 49.67 -0.09 -11.64
CA SER A 7 48.67 -1.09 -11.96
C SER A 7 47.35 -0.40 -12.33
N PRO A 8 46.65 -0.82 -13.39
CA PRO A 8 45.31 -0.31 -13.66
C PRO A 8 44.32 -0.87 -12.63
N LEU A 9 43.59 0.04 -11.97
CA LEU A 9 42.38 -0.27 -11.20
C LEU A 9 41.31 -0.84 -12.15
N PRO A 10 40.57 -1.90 -11.78
CA PRO A 10 39.40 -2.30 -12.54
C PRO A 10 38.28 -1.26 -12.41
N ALA A 11 37.66 -0.93 -13.53
CA ALA A 11 36.48 -0.08 -13.58
C ALA A 11 35.33 -0.74 -12.82
N SER A 12 35.01 -0.23 -11.63
CA SER A 12 33.76 -0.55 -10.93
C SER A 12 32.63 0.14 -11.66
N THR A 13 32.05 -0.57 -12.62
CA THR A 13 30.73 -0.20 -13.19
C THR A 13 29.68 -1.03 -12.46
N GLY A 14 29.64 -0.88 -11.13
CA GLY A 14 28.58 -1.44 -10.29
C GLY A 14 27.32 -0.61 -10.44
N GLY A 15 26.65 -0.70 -11.59
CA GLY A 15 25.27 -0.28 -11.67
C GLY A 15 24.46 -1.17 -10.73
N VAL A 16 23.94 -0.63 -9.64
CA VAL A 16 22.93 -1.31 -8.84
C VAL A 16 21.73 -1.48 -9.75
N GLN A 17 21.60 -2.65 -10.37
CA GLN A 17 20.35 -3.03 -11.00
C GLN A 17 19.34 -3.21 -9.87
N VAL A 18 18.52 -2.19 -9.63
CA VAL A 18 17.31 -2.34 -8.82
C VAL A 18 16.47 -3.39 -9.56
N PRO A 19 16.26 -4.60 -9.02
CA PRO A 19 15.42 -5.59 -9.67
C PRO A 19 14.03 -4.97 -9.79
N THR A 20 13.61 -4.63 -11.00
CA THR A 20 12.24 -4.17 -11.24
C THR A 20 11.35 -5.37 -10.98
N ALA A 21 10.76 -5.44 -9.80
CA ALA A 21 9.87 -6.52 -9.44
C ALA A 21 8.71 -6.50 -10.45
N ARG A 22 8.64 -7.52 -11.31
CA ARG A 22 7.52 -7.66 -12.23
C ARG A 22 6.34 -8.19 -11.45
N ILE A 23 5.32 -7.35 -11.28
CA ILE A 23 3.97 -7.76 -10.89
C ILE A 23 3.23 -8.10 -12.18
N ALA A 24 2.41 -9.15 -12.15
CA ALA A 24 1.58 -9.50 -13.29
C ALA A 24 0.49 -8.43 -13.50
N GLU A 25 0.15 -8.12 -14.75
CA GLU A 25 -1.01 -7.27 -15.03
C GLU A 25 -2.29 -7.95 -14.54
N GLN A 26 -3.04 -7.22 -13.71
CA GLN A 26 -4.23 -7.74 -13.04
C GLN A 26 -5.26 -6.61 -12.89
N SER A 27 -6.53 -6.97 -12.89
CA SER A 27 -7.63 -6.04 -12.62
C SER A 27 -8.66 -6.73 -11.72
N ILE A 28 -9.13 -6.01 -10.71
CA ILE A 28 -10.19 -6.43 -9.83
C ILE A 28 -11.25 -5.33 -9.85
N THR A 29 -12.50 -5.70 -10.10
CA THR A 29 -13.63 -4.79 -10.10
C THR A 29 -14.66 -5.27 -9.08
N ALA A 30 -15.21 -4.32 -8.33
CA ALA A 30 -16.30 -4.55 -7.39
C ALA A 30 -17.34 -3.45 -7.63
N PHE A 31 -18.61 -3.83 -7.74
CA PHE A 31 -19.71 -2.90 -7.88
C PHE A 31 -20.99 -3.53 -7.33
N ALA A 32 -21.79 -2.73 -6.62
CA ALA A 32 -23.19 -3.00 -6.42
C ALA A 32 -23.95 -1.70 -6.16
N LEU A 33 -25.22 -1.72 -6.52
CA LEU A 33 -26.23 -0.77 -6.06
C LEU A 33 -27.27 -1.55 -5.25
N ALA A 34 -27.67 -1.02 -4.11
CA ALA A 34 -28.79 -1.54 -3.34
C ALA A 34 -29.66 -0.36 -2.89
N GLU A 35 -30.97 -0.47 -3.08
CA GLU A 35 -31.92 0.59 -2.79
C GLU A 35 -33.22 0.00 -2.25
N ILE A 36 -33.91 0.73 -1.38
CA ILE A 36 -35.29 0.42 -0.99
C ILE A 36 -36.17 1.47 -1.64
N ILE A 37 -37.01 1.04 -2.59
CA ILE A 37 -37.95 1.89 -3.30
C ILE A 37 -39.38 1.54 -2.90
N THR A 38 -40.31 2.50 -2.95
CA THR A 38 -41.73 2.19 -2.85
C THR A 38 -42.22 1.70 -4.20
N ASP A 39 -42.74 0.47 -4.25
CA ASP A 39 -43.38 -0.07 -5.45
C ASP A 39 -44.65 0.74 -5.76
N SER A 40 -44.73 1.31 -6.95
CA SER A 40 -45.87 2.14 -7.37
C SER A 40 -47.18 1.36 -7.50
N ASP A 41 -47.10 0.05 -7.71
CA ASP A 41 -48.27 -0.80 -7.91
C ASP A 41 -48.85 -1.29 -6.57
N SER A 42 -47.98 -1.65 -5.62
CA SER A 42 -48.39 -2.16 -4.30
C SER A 42 -48.39 -1.11 -3.18
N GLY A 43 -47.63 -0.02 -3.32
CA GLY A 43 -47.38 0.95 -2.26
C GLY A 43 -46.41 0.46 -1.17
N GLU A 44 -45.89 -0.76 -1.29
CA GLU A 44 -45.02 -1.39 -0.30
C GLU A 44 -43.53 -1.14 -0.59
N PRO A 45 -42.66 -1.11 0.44
CA PRO A 45 -41.21 -1.05 0.24
C PRO A 45 -40.68 -2.31 -0.44
N THR A 46 -39.92 -2.13 -1.51
CA THR A 46 -39.23 -3.18 -2.27
C THR A 46 -37.73 -2.93 -2.24
N LEU A 47 -36.96 -3.92 -1.79
CA LEU A 47 -35.50 -3.92 -1.90
C LEU A 47 -35.12 -4.29 -3.32
N CYS A 48 -34.34 -3.45 -3.98
CA CYS A 48 -33.77 -3.70 -5.30
C CYS A 48 -32.26 -3.72 -5.20
N ILE A 49 -31.62 -4.61 -5.96
CA ILE A 49 -30.16 -4.67 -6.08
C ILE A 49 -29.73 -4.76 -7.54
N SER A 50 -28.51 -4.32 -7.80
CA SER A 50 -27.81 -4.49 -9.07
C SER A 50 -26.34 -4.80 -8.78
N SER A 51 -25.76 -5.70 -9.57
CA SER A 51 -24.33 -6.02 -9.56
C SER A 51 -23.61 -5.54 -10.83
N ASP A 52 -24.34 -4.97 -11.79
CA ASP A 52 -23.84 -4.39 -13.03
C ASP A 52 -23.80 -2.86 -12.97
N GLN A 53 -22.69 -2.25 -13.38
CA GLN A 53 -22.54 -0.78 -13.44
C GLN A 53 -23.56 -0.11 -14.38
N HIS A 54 -24.07 -0.84 -15.37
CA HIS A 54 -25.10 -0.34 -16.29
C HIS A 54 -26.53 -0.49 -15.75
N LEU A 55 -26.69 -1.07 -14.55
CA LEU A 55 -27.97 -1.33 -13.89
C LEU A 55 -28.94 -2.19 -14.73
N SER A 56 -28.43 -2.96 -15.69
CA SER A 56 -29.25 -3.86 -16.52
C SER A 56 -29.84 -5.04 -15.74
N ASP A 57 -29.27 -5.37 -14.58
CA ASP A 57 -29.76 -6.40 -13.66
C ASP A 57 -30.50 -5.82 -12.44
N TYR A 58 -30.83 -4.52 -12.44
CA TYR A 58 -31.52 -3.88 -11.32
C TYR A 58 -32.93 -4.43 -11.18
N GLN A 59 -33.17 -5.18 -10.10
CA GLN A 59 -34.43 -5.86 -9.86
C GLN A 59 -34.70 -6.04 -8.37
N ALA A 60 -35.97 -6.32 -8.06
CA ALA A 60 -36.38 -6.69 -6.72
C ALA A 60 -35.60 -7.91 -6.22
N ALA A 61 -35.15 -7.85 -4.96
CA ALA A 61 -34.36 -8.85 -4.32
C ALA A 61 -34.78 -9.09 -2.88
N THR A 62 -34.53 -10.29 -2.42
CA THR A 62 -34.68 -10.66 -1.01
C THR A 62 -33.52 -10.12 -0.19
N ALA A 63 -33.74 -9.95 1.12
CA ALA A 63 -32.67 -9.59 2.06
C ALA A 63 -31.49 -10.58 2.02
N GLY A 64 -31.76 -11.88 1.80
CA GLY A 64 -30.71 -12.90 1.67
C GLY A 64 -29.84 -12.71 0.44
N GLN A 65 -30.41 -12.32 -0.70
CA GLN A 65 -29.65 -12.01 -1.91
C GLN A 65 -28.78 -10.77 -1.74
N ALA A 66 -29.31 -9.72 -1.12
CA ALA A 66 -28.53 -8.51 -0.81
C ALA A 66 -27.37 -8.82 0.16
N ALA A 67 -27.60 -9.62 1.20
CA ALA A 67 -26.55 -10.04 2.13
C ALA A 67 -25.46 -10.88 1.43
N ALA A 68 -25.84 -11.78 0.52
CA ALA A 68 -24.90 -12.56 -0.27
C ALA A 68 -24.05 -11.67 -1.19
N LEU A 69 -24.68 -10.70 -1.87
CA LEU A 69 -23.96 -9.73 -2.71
C LEU A 69 -22.98 -8.89 -1.87
N ALA A 70 -23.40 -8.42 -0.69
CA ALA A 70 -22.51 -7.70 0.23
C ALA A 70 -21.30 -8.54 0.67
N GLN A 71 -21.47 -9.84 0.90
CA GLN A 71 -20.35 -10.74 1.22
C GLN A 71 -19.38 -10.88 0.04
N GLN A 72 -19.90 -10.99 -1.19
CA GLN A 72 -19.07 -11.03 -2.40
C GLN A 72 -18.26 -9.74 -2.58
N LEU A 73 -18.86 -8.58 -2.31
CA LEU A 73 -18.17 -7.28 -2.36
C LEU A 73 -17.07 -7.17 -1.32
N ARG A 74 -17.27 -7.67 -0.10
CA ARG A 74 -16.22 -7.72 0.93
C ARG A 74 -15.03 -8.57 0.46
N ALA A 75 -15.29 -9.77 -0.05
CA ALA A 75 -14.23 -10.62 -0.60
C ALA A 75 -13.50 -9.95 -1.78
N LYS A 76 -14.19 -9.14 -2.60
CA LYS A 76 -13.56 -8.35 -3.65
C LYS A 76 -12.76 -7.17 -3.11
N ALA A 77 -13.23 -6.51 -2.06
CA ALA A 77 -12.48 -5.46 -1.36
C ALA A 77 -11.19 -6.02 -0.76
N ASP A 78 -11.23 -7.19 -0.13
CA ASP A 78 -10.04 -7.88 0.39
C ASP A 78 -9.03 -8.18 -0.73
N GLN A 79 -9.50 -8.59 -1.92
CA GLN A 79 -8.64 -8.80 -3.09
C GLN A 79 -8.00 -7.50 -3.58
N ILE A 80 -8.75 -6.40 -3.60
CA ILE A 80 -8.24 -5.07 -3.99
C ILE A 80 -7.17 -4.62 -2.98
N GLU A 81 -7.41 -4.80 -1.69
CA GLU A 81 -6.45 -4.47 -0.64
C GLU A 81 -5.17 -5.31 -0.75
N ALA A 82 -5.29 -6.62 -1.03
CA ALA A 82 -4.15 -7.49 -1.26
C ALA A 82 -3.31 -7.01 -2.47
N LEU A 83 -3.96 -6.63 -3.58
CA LEU A 83 -3.28 -6.09 -4.76
C LEU A 83 -2.55 -4.77 -4.45
N ALA A 84 -3.19 -3.88 -3.67
CA ALA A 84 -2.57 -2.63 -3.24
C ALA A 84 -1.35 -2.87 -2.34
N ASN A 85 -1.44 -3.83 -1.41
CA ASN A 85 -0.31 -4.23 -0.56
C ASN A 85 0.83 -4.83 -1.38
N GLU A 86 0.55 -5.71 -2.34
CA GLU A 86 1.58 -6.27 -3.23
C GLU A 86 2.28 -5.17 -4.04
N TYR A 87 1.51 -4.23 -4.61
CA TYR A 87 2.07 -3.11 -5.36
C TYR A 87 2.93 -2.19 -4.46
N ALA A 88 2.45 -1.87 -3.26
CA ALA A 88 3.19 -1.09 -2.29
C ALA A 88 4.53 -1.76 -1.93
N GLU A 89 4.51 -3.06 -1.60
CA GLU A 89 5.69 -3.80 -1.17
C GLU A 89 6.72 -4.00 -2.28
N ARG A 90 6.27 -4.36 -3.48
CA ARG A 90 7.17 -4.81 -4.54
C ARG A 90 7.61 -3.68 -5.47
N VAL A 91 6.84 -2.61 -5.57
CA VAL A 91 7.11 -1.50 -6.51
C VAL A 91 7.41 -0.20 -5.77
N VAL A 92 6.49 0.27 -4.93
CA VAL A 92 6.58 1.64 -4.40
C VAL A 92 7.63 1.76 -3.30
N LEU A 93 7.61 0.86 -2.30
CA LEU A 93 8.55 0.89 -1.18
C LEU A 93 10.01 0.80 -1.65
N PRO A 94 10.42 -0.17 -2.49
CA PRO A 94 11.80 -0.27 -2.97
C PRO A 94 12.24 0.97 -3.76
N ALA A 95 11.33 1.57 -4.55
CA ALA A 95 11.61 2.80 -5.27
C ALA A 95 11.92 3.95 -4.31
N PHE A 96 11.08 4.16 -3.29
CA PHE A 96 11.27 5.24 -2.30
C PHE A 96 12.53 5.04 -1.48
N ILE A 97 12.78 3.81 -1.01
CA ILE A 97 13.99 3.43 -0.27
C ILE A 97 15.24 3.77 -1.09
N SER A 98 15.26 3.36 -2.36
CA SER A 98 16.41 3.59 -3.24
C SER A 98 16.59 5.05 -3.63
N GLU A 99 15.52 5.77 -3.94
CA GLU A 99 15.55 7.16 -4.43
C GLU A 99 15.99 8.13 -3.32
N TYR A 100 15.44 7.96 -2.12
CA TYR A 100 15.68 8.87 -0.99
C TYR A 100 16.75 8.37 -0.02
N ARG A 101 17.46 7.28 -0.36
CA ARG A 101 18.49 6.64 0.49
C ARG A 101 17.98 6.39 1.91
N ILE A 102 16.75 5.87 1.98
CA ILE A 102 16.11 5.51 3.24
C ILE A 102 16.49 4.08 3.57
N GLU A 103 16.88 3.82 4.81
CA GLU A 103 16.96 2.48 5.37
C GLU A 103 15.67 2.18 6.13
N LEU A 104 15.01 1.06 5.81
CA LEU A 104 13.78 0.65 6.47
C LEU A 104 14.08 -0.54 7.39
N GLU A 105 13.91 -0.35 8.70
CA GLU A 105 14.10 -1.39 9.70
C GLU A 105 12.76 -1.79 10.35
N GLU A 106 12.55 -3.09 10.52
CA GLU A 106 11.40 -3.63 11.24
C GLU A 106 11.81 -4.07 12.64
N TRP A 107 11.20 -3.48 13.67
CA TRP A 107 11.55 -3.76 15.06
C TRP A 107 10.40 -4.44 15.79
N ASP A 108 10.74 -5.45 16.61
CA ASP A 108 9.79 -6.02 17.55
C ASP A 108 9.57 -5.03 18.72
N VAL A 109 8.42 -4.39 18.70
CA VAL A 109 8.01 -3.39 19.71
C VAL A 109 7.25 -4.01 20.88
N SER A 110 7.14 -5.34 20.95
CA SER A 110 6.42 -6.05 22.01
C SER A 110 7.00 -5.80 23.40
N THR A 111 8.26 -5.37 23.48
CA THR A 111 8.96 -5.04 24.73
C THR A 111 8.83 -3.57 25.15
N LEU A 112 8.32 -2.69 24.26
CA LEU A 112 8.09 -1.29 24.60
C LEU A 112 6.98 -1.14 25.66
N ASP A 113 6.98 -0.01 26.36
CA ASP A 113 5.88 0.40 27.22
C ASP A 113 4.53 0.32 26.47
N PRO A 114 3.44 -0.16 27.09
CA PRO A 114 2.16 -0.35 26.41
C PRO A 114 1.64 0.90 25.70
N MET A 115 1.77 2.08 26.32
CA MET A 115 1.31 3.32 25.73
C MET A 115 2.09 3.64 24.45
N LEU A 116 3.41 3.44 24.47
CA LEU A 116 4.24 3.61 23.28
C LEU A 116 3.94 2.55 22.22
N ARG A 117 3.77 1.29 22.61
CA ARG A 117 3.49 0.19 21.70
C ARG A 117 2.20 0.39 20.90
N GLU A 118 1.15 0.89 21.54
CA GLU A 118 -0.15 1.10 20.89
C GLU A 118 -0.13 2.27 19.89
N HIS A 119 0.72 3.27 20.13
CA HIS A 119 0.73 4.52 19.37
C HIS A 119 1.92 4.66 18.40
N LEU A 120 2.98 3.88 18.58
CA LEU A 120 4.13 3.91 17.68
C LEU A 120 3.73 3.36 16.32
N ARG A 121 3.73 4.23 15.31
CA ARG A 121 3.50 3.87 13.90
C ARG A 121 4.80 3.80 13.14
N SER A 122 5.68 4.77 13.35
CA SER A 122 7.05 4.74 12.89
C SER A 122 7.91 5.65 13.76
N TRP A 123 9.21 5.40 13.71
CA TRP A 123 10.23 6.30 14.23
C TRP A 123 11.20 6.62 13.10
N ARG A 124 11.81 7.79 13.15
CA ARG A 124 12.87 8.16 12.20
C ARG A 124 14.08 8.66 12.92
N MET A 125 15.25 8.35 12.40
CA MET A 125 16.48 9.03 12.76
C MET A 125 17.31 9.29 11.51
N THR A 126 18.16 10.30 11.59
CA THR A 126 19.10 10.63 10.51
C THR A 126 20.51 10.42 11.07
N GLU A 127 21.26 9.52 10.45
CA GLU A 127 22.65 9.24 10.80
C GLU A 127 23.55 9.67 9.64
N GLY A 128 24.15 10.85 9.74
CA GLY A 128 24.97 11.39 8.65
C GLY A 128 24.14 11.72 7.41
N ASP A 129 24.35 10.99 6.32
CA ASP A 129 23.74 11.23 4.99
C ASP A 129 22.60 10.26 4.63
N HIS A 130 22.22 9.36 5.53
CA HIS A 130 21.08 8.46 5.33
C HIS A 130 20.04 8.62 6.44
N THR A 131 18.79 8.31 6.08
CA THR A 131 17.65 8.36 7.00
C THR A 131 17.18 6.95 7.29
N VAL A 132 17.19 6.56 8.56
CA VAL A 132 16.65 5.28 9.02
C VAL A 132 15.21 5.49 9.46
N VAL A 133 14.29 4.72 8.88
CA VAL A 133 12.89 4.64 9.25
C VAL A 133 12.65 3.30 9.93
N ILE A 134 12.25 3.35 11.18
CA ILE A 134 11.93 2.17 11.99
C ILE A 134 10.41 2.02 12.03
N VAL A 135 9.92 0.83 11.73
CA VAL A 135 8.51 0.46 11.81
C VAL A 135 8.34 -0.77 12.72
N PRO A 136 7.22 -0.87 13.46
CA PRO A 136 6.85 -2.12 14.13
C PRO A 136 6.80 -3.31 13.18
N THR A 137 7.35 -4.46 13.61
CA THR A 137 7.21 -5.73 12.91
C THR A 137 5.74 -6.12 12.76
N GLY A 138 5.38 -6.64 11.58
CA GLY A 138 4.02 -7.08 11.27
C GLY A 138 3.09 -5.99 10.74
N GLN A 139 3.59 -4.77 10.54
CA GLN A 139 2.86 -3.75 9.77
C GLN A 139 2.64 -4.18 8.33
N SER A 140 1.46 -3.85 7.80
CA SER A 140 1.16 -4.06 6.39
C SER A 140 2.10 -3.24 5.49
N PRO A 141 2.36 -3.68 4.24
CA PRO A 141 3.10 -2.89 3.27
C PRO A 141 2.61 -1.44 3.10
N ILE A 142 1.29 -1.22 3.14
CA ILE A 142 0.70 0.13 3.01
C ILE A 142 1.06 1.00 4.22
N GLU A 143 1.02 0.46 5.44
CA GLU A 143 1.41 1.21 6.65
C GLU A 143 2.90 1.58 6.62
N ARG A 144 3.76 0.63 6.23
CA ARG A 144 5.20 0.87 6.04
C ARG A 144 5.44 1.95 4.98
N LEU A 145 4.71 1.89 3.86
CA LEU A 145 4.77 2.90 2.81
C LEU A 145 4.35 4.29 3.31
N ALA A 146 3.28 4.38 4.10
CA ALA A 146 2.83 5.64 4.68
C ALA A 146 3.91 6.28 5.57
N ALA A 147 4.58 5.46 6.41
CA ALA A 147 5.69 5.92 7.24
C ALA A 147 6.85 6.49 6.41
N VAL A 148 7.26 5.79 5.35
CA VAL A 148 8.33 6.25 4.45
C VAL A 148 7.92 7.51 3.69
N ALA A 149 6.68 7.56 3.18
CA ALA A 149 6.17 8.72 2.44
C ALA A 149 6.12 10.00 3.29
N ASP A 150 5.76 9.89 4.57
CA ASP A 150 5.76 11.04 5.48
C ASP A 150 7.17 11.59 5.76
N VAL A 151 8.17 10.69 5.79
CA VAL A 151 9.59 11.08 5.88
C VAL A 151 10.02 11.81 4.60
N VAL A 152 9.74 11.26 3.42
CA VAL A 152 10.04 11.90 2.13
C VAL A 152 9.46 13.32 2.07
N ARG A 153 8.16 13.48 2.36
CA ARG A 153 7.49 14.80 2.37
C ARG A 153 8.12 15.78 3.36
N SER A 154 8.77 15.29 4.41
CA SER A 154 9.45 16.15 5.37
C SER A 154 10.83 16.60 4.89
N LEU A 155 11.54 15.75 4.13
CA LEU A 155 12.83 16.06 3.52
C LEU A 155 12.66 17.13 2.43
N ASP A 156 11.69 16.96 1.54
CA ASP A 156 11.38 17.92 0.47
C ASP A 156 11.08 19.33 1.04
N ARG A 157 10.42 19.40 2.20
CA ARG A 157 10.11 20.68 2.88
C ARG A 157 11.32 21.34 3.53
N GLN A 158 12.37 20.58 3.84
CA GLN A 158 13.61 21.13 4.39
C GLN A 158 14.51 21.69 3.28
N GLU A 159 14.56 21.05 2.11
CA GLU A 159 15.33 21.54 0.95
C GLU A 159 14.72 22.79 0.30
N ALA A 160 13.41 23.00 0.46
CA ALA A 160 12.72 24.19 -0.06
C ALA A 160 12.90 25.46 0.79
N LYS A 161 13.65 25.42 1.89
CA LYS A 161 13.91 26.55 2.81
C LYS A 161 15.35 27.02 2.72
#